data_AF-A0A8T6Y680-F1
#
_entry.id   AF-A0A8T6Y680-F1
#
_cell.length_a   1.000
_cell.length_b   1.000
_cell.length_c   1.000
_cell.angle_alpha   90.00
_cell.angle_beta   90.00
_cell.angle_gamma   90.00
#
_symmetry.space_group_name_H-M   'P 1'
#
loop_
_entity.id
_entity.type
_entity.pdbx_description
1 polymer ?
#
loop_
_entity_poly.entity_id
_entity_poly.type
_entity_poly.pdbx_seq_one_letter_code
_entity_poly.pdbx_strand_id
1 'polypeptide(L)'
;MKTRRPGVVSFDTVEEMFEAVAQLNEQAAEMKVEQWQKDLKPGDCFLRVYYLGEGHPLNIYGEVIDVEDPEDQALMRSRPDLRMCRCYSQLCPEGELGSVFICAMTAPLTRAEFDAARLGRWP
;
A
#
# COMPACT_ATOMS: atom_id res chain seq x y z
N MET A 1 12.29 -17.17 26.25
CA MET A 1 12.78 -16.46 25.06
C MET A 1 11.80 -16.73 23.93
N LYS A 2 10.88 -15.81 23.65
CA LYS A 2 9.77 -16.03 22.70
C LYS A 2 10.28 -15.93 21.26
N THR A 3 10.10 -16.98 20.48
CA THR A 3 10.41 -17.02 19.06
C THR A 3 9.35 -16.26 18.28
N ARG A 4 9.66 -15.03 17.87
CA ARG A 4 8.84 -14.31 16.87
C ARG A 4 8.93 -15.05 15.54
N ARG A 5 7.82 -15.64 15.10
CA ARG A 5 7.62 -15.93 13.68
C ARG A 5 7.11 -14.65 13.00
N PRO A 6 7.54 -14.31 11.78
CA PRO A 6 7.00 -13.15 11.08
C PRO A 6 5.49 -13.32 10.87
N GLY A 7 4.69 -12.31 11.25
CA GLY A 7 3.25 -12.24 10.94
C GLY A 7 2.27 -12.81 11.96
N VAL A 8 2.73 -13.37 13.09
CA VAL A 8 1.85 -13.80 14.19
C VAL A 8 2.29 -13.12 15.49
N VAL A 9 1.44 -12.24 16.03
CA VAL A 9 1.64 -11.63 17.34
C VAL A 9 0.79 -12.42 18.34
N SER A 10 1.46 -13.04 19.30
CA SER A 10 0.81 -13.72 20.44
C SER A 10 0.89 -12.82 21.66
N PHE A 11 -0.25 -12.57 22.29
CA PHE A 11 -0.36 -11.78 23.51
C PHE A 11 -0.49 -12.72 24.71
N ASP A 12 0.10 -12.34 25.85
CA ASP A 12 -0.03 -13.09 27.09
C ASP A 12 -1.36 -12.80 27.78
N THR A 13 -1.98 -11.64 27.51
CA THR A 13 -3.29 -11.26 28.04
C THR A 13 -4.15 -10.57 26.98
N VAL A 14 -5.45 -10.50 27.26
CA VAL A 14 -6.43 -9.78 26.42
C VAL A 14 -6.19 -8.26 26.50
N GLU A 15 -5.76 -7.77 27.66
CA GLU A 15 -5.40 -6.36 27.86
C GLU A 15 -4.20 -5.95 27.00
N GLU A 16 -3.14 -6.79 26.94
CA GLU A 16 -1.97 -6.55 26.08
C GLU A 16 -2.37 -6.50 24.60
N MET A 17 -3.31 -7.36 24.18
CA MET A 17 -3.89 -7.32 22.83
C MET A 17 -4.61 -5.99 22.58
N PHE A 18 -5.45 -5.52 23.51
CA PHE A 18 -6.19 -4.27 23.34
C PHE A 18 -5.28 -3.04 23.33
N GLU A 19 -4.25 -3.00 24.17
CA GLU A 19 -3.26 -1.93 24.17
C GLU A 19 -2.46 -1.89 22.85
N ALA A 20 -2.06 -3.04 22.34
CA ALA A 20 -1.38 -3.13 21.04
C ALA A 20 -2.30 -2.67 19.89
N VAL A 21 -3.58 -3.04 19.92
CA VAL A 21 -4.58 -2.55 18.95
C VAL A 21 -4.77 -1.03 19.08
N ALA A 22 -4.81 -0.48 20.29
CA ALA A 22 -4.93 0.94 20.53
C ALA A 22 -3.72 1.71 19.97
N GLN A 23 -2.50 1.23 20.23
CA GLN A 23 -1.28 1.82 19.66
C GLN A 23 -1.25 1.73 18.12
N LEU A 24 -1.67 0.60 17.54
CA LEU A 24 -1.77 0.47 16.09
C LEU A 24 -2.79 1.44 15.50
N ASN A 25 -3.93 1.65 16.18
CA ASN A 25 -4.94 2.63 15.77
C ASN A 25 -4.45 4.07 15.91
N GLU A 26 -3.68 4.39 16.96
CA GLU A 26 -3.03 5.69 17.12
C GLU A 26 -1.99 5.93 16.04
N GLN A 27 -1.13 4.95 15.76
CA GLN A 27 -0.15 5.02 14.68
C GLN A 27 -0.82 5.17 13.31
N ALA A 28 -1.92 4.45 13.07
CA ALA A 28 -2.71 4.59 11.85
C ALA A 28 -3.39 5.96 11.75
N ALA A 29 -3.85 6.53 12.88
CA ALA A 29 -4.42 7.87 12.95
C ALA A 29 -3.35 8.97 12.73
N GLU A 30 -2.10 8.70 13.09
CA GLU A 30 -0.95 9.57 12.85
C GLU A 30 -0.39 9.51 11.43
N MET A 31 -0.77 8.51 10.62
CA MET A 31 -0.43 8.46 9.19
C MET A 31 -1.14 9.61 8.46
N LYS A 32 -0.49 10.77 8.46
CA LYS A 32 -0.96 11.96 7.78
C LYS A 32 -1.06 11.67 6.29
N VAL A 33 -2.30 11.56 5.81
CA VAL A 33 -2.58 11.48 4.38
C VAL A 33 -2.33 12.86 3.78
N GLU A 34 -1.33 12.94 2.90
CA GLU A 34 -1.01 14.12 2.12
C GLU A 34 -2.10 14.40 1.07
N GLN A 35 -2.20 15.66 0.63
CA GLN A 35 -3.27 16.04 -0.29
C GLN A 35 -3.16 15.31 -1.64
N TRP A 36 -1.94 15.12 -2.16
CA TRP A 36 -1.74 14.41 -3.43
C TRP A 36 -2.25 12.96 -3.39
N GLN A 37 -2.15 12.28 -2.25
CA GLN A 37 -2.64 10.92 -2.07
C GLN A 37 -4.18 10.85 -2.22
N LYS A 38 -4.88 11.90 -1.79
CA LYS A 38 -6.34 12.02 -1.94
C LYS A 38 -6.74 12.36 -3.38
N ASP A 39 -5.92 13.17 -4.05
CA ASP A 39 -6.19 13.68 -5.39
C ASP A 39 -5.89 12.67 -6.52
N LEU A 40 -5.28 11.52 -6.19
CA LEU A 40 -5.02 10.43 -7.13
C LEU A 40 -6.32 9.92 -7.77
N LYS A 41 -6.31 9.85 -9.10
CA LYS A 41 -7.39 9.35 -9.95
C LYS A 41 -6.86 8.24 -10.89
N PRO A 42 -7.76 7.50 -11.58
CA PRO A 42 -7.33 6.54 -12.60
C PRO A 42 -6.33 7.13 -13.59
N GLY A 43 -5.26 6.38 -13.86
CA GLY A 43 -4.13 6.77 -14.70
C GLY A 43 -2.98 7.46 -13.96
N ASP A 44 -3.18 7.93 -12.73
CA ASP A 44 -2.08 8.47 -11.91
C ASP A 44 -1.20 7.33 -11.37
N CYS A 45 0.10 7.61 -11.22
CA CYS A 45 1.10 6.62 -10.80
C CYS A 45 1.69 6.97 -9.44
N PHE A 46 2.13 5.96 -8.70
CA PHE A 46 2.74 6.13 -7.38
C PHE A 46 3.82 5.09 -7.11
N LEU A 47 4.72 5.42 -6.17
CA LEU A 47 5.67 4.50 -5.57
C LEU A 47 5.18 4.12 -4.17
N ARG A 48 5.28 2.84 -3.83
CA ARG A 48 5.19 2.34 -2.47
C ARG A 48 6.47 1.58 -2.15
N VAL A 49 7.14 1.98 -1.08
CA VAL A 49 8.36 1.32 -0.59
C VAL A 49 7.98 0.41 0.57
N TYR A 50 8.27 -0.88 0.44
CA TYR A 50 8.01 -1.89 1.46
C TYR A 50 9.31 -2.49 1.98
N TYR A 51 9.53 -2.51 3.30
CA TYR A 51 10.77 -3.04 3.88
C TYR A 51 10.57 -4.49 4.33
N LEU A 52 11.19 -5.44 3.62
CA LEU A 52 11.22 -6.85 4.02
C LEU A 52 12.37 -7.06 5.02
N GLY A 53 12.11 -6.80 6.30
CA GLY A 53 13.11 -6.97 7.37
C GLY A 53 14.31 -6.01 7.24
N GLU A 54 15.49 -6.45 7.68
CA GLU A 54 16.70 -5.61 7.81
C GLU A 54 17.48 -5.36 6.50
N GLY A 55 16.98 -5.82 5.34
CA GLY A 55 17.82 -5.97 4.14
C GLY A 55 17.64 -4.91 3.06
N HIS A 56 16.47 -4.88 2.41
CA HIS A 56 16.31 -4.14 1.17
C HIS A 56 14.86 -3.67 0.99
N PRO A 57 14.63 -2.42 0.55
CA PRO A 57 13.30 -1.99 0.15
C PRO A 57 12.85 -2.75 -1.09
N LEU A 58 11.64 -3.28 -1.05
CA LEU A 58 10.88 -3.70 -2.22
C LEU A 58 10.10 -2.48 -2.72
N ASN A 59 10.49 -1.98 -3.88
CA ASN A 59 9.74 -0.93 -4.57
C ASN A 59 8.55 -1.54 -5.30
N ILE A 60 7.37 -0.98 -5.05
CA ILE A 60 6.12 -1.32 -5.71
C ILE A 60 5.66 -0.09 -6.47
N TYR A 61 5.64 -0.19 -7.79
CA TYR A 61 5.19 0.85 -8.70
C TYR A 61 3.72 0.60 -9.03
N GLY A 62 2.83 1.50 -8.63
CA GLY A 62 1.40 1.35 -8.84
C GLY A 62 0.85 2.34 -9.86
N GLU A 63 -0.08 1.89 -10.68
CA GLU A 63 -0.96 2.73 -11.49
C GLU A 63 -2.39 2.58 -10.97
N VAL A 64 -3.03 3.69 -10.62
CA VAL A 64 -4.45 3.69 -10.23
C VAL A 64 -5.28 3.35 -11.46
N ILE A 65 -6.21 2.41 -11.32
CA ILE A 65 -7.09 1.99 -12.41
C ILE A 65 -8.52 2.38 -12.11
N ASP A 66 -9.30 2.57 -13.17
CA ASP A 66 -10.74 2.68 -13.03
C ASP A 66 -11.35 1.29 -12.84
N VAL A 67 -12.52 1.23 -12.21
CA VAL A 67 -13.20 -0.04 -11.95
C VAL A 67 -14.60 -0.04 -12.52
N GLU A 68 -14.85 -1.01 -13.40
CA GLU A 68 -16.13 -1.19 -14.06
C GLU A 68 -17.09 -2.07 -13.24
N ASP A 69 -16.56 -2.95 -12.40
CA ASP A 69 -17.36 -3.87 -11.60
C ASP A 69 -18.20 -3.13 -10.54
N PRO A 70 -19.54 -3.36 -10.48
CA PRO A 70 -20.41 -2.66 -9.54
C PRO A 70 -20.10 -2.90 -8.06
N GLU A 71 -19.61 -4.09 -7.68
CA GLU A 71 -19.28 -4.42 -6.29
C GLU A 71 -18.03 -3.64 -5.86
N ASP A 72 -17.00 -3.64 -6.71
CA ASP A 72 -15.79 -2.86 -6.47
C ASP A 72 -16.07 -1.35 -6.48
N GLN A 73 -16.96 -0.85 -7.34
CA GLN A 73 -17.40 0.54 -7.31
C GLN A 73 -18.09 0.91 -5.99
N ALA A 74 -18.94 0.01 -5.46
CA ALA A 74 -19.57 0.22 -4.17
C ALA A 74 -18.54 0.25 -3.04
N LEU A 75 -17.54 -0.65 -3.09
CA LEU A 75 -16.41 -0.65 -2.17
C LEU A 75 -15.66 0.68 -2.21
N MET A 76 -15.27 1.18 -3.39
CA MET A 76 -14.56 2.45 -3.55
C MET A 76 -15.34 3.64 -3.00
N ARG A 77 -16.67 3.69 -3.17
CA ARG A 77 -17.52 4.75 -2.59
C ARG A 77 -17.56 4.69 -1.07
N SER A 78 -17.53 3.49 -0.48
CA SER A 78 -17.53 3.30 0.98
C SER A 78 -16.15 3.51 1.62
N ARG A 79 -15.07 3.43 0.83
CA ARG A 79 -13.67 3.50 1.26
C ARG A 79 -12.90 4.55 0.43
N PRO A 80 -13.12 5.85 0.70
CA PRO A 80 -12.48 6.93 -0.07
C PRO A 80 -10.95 6.97 0.11
N ASP A 81 -10.44 6.28 1.12
CA ASP A 81 -9.04 6.05 1.45
C ASP A 81 -8.40 4.91 0.64
N LEU A 82 -9.16 4.21 -0.20
CA LEU A 82 -8.71 3.07 -0.99
C LEU A 82 -8.62 3.43 -2.48
N ARG A 83 -7.63 2.90 -3.18
CA ARG A 83 -7.53 2.96 -4.64
C ARG A 83 -7.34 1.56 -5.21
N MET A 84 -8.05 1.27 -6.29
CA MET A 84 -7.79 0.09 -7.09
C MET A 84 -6.64 0.41 -8.04
N CYS A 85 -5.69 -0.52 -8.15
CA CYS A 85 -4.46 -0.29 -8.87
C CYS A 85 -3.90 -1.57 -9.46
N ARG A 86 -3.08 -1.41 -10.49
CA ARG A 86 -2.16 -2.44 -10.97
C ARG A 86 -0.77 -2.13 -10.45
N CYS A 87 -0.19 -3.06 -9.71
CA CYS A 87 1.06 -2.88 -8.99
C CYS A 87 2.15 -3.78 -9.56
N TYR A 88 3.32 -3.21 -9.80
CA TYR A 88 4.48 -3.84 -10.40
C TYR A 88 5.65 -3.82 -9.42
N SER A 89 6.47 -4.87 -9.46
CA SER A 89 7.72 -4.93 -8.72
C SER A 89 8.68 -5.91 -9.41
N GLN A 90 9.91 -6.01 -8.89
CA GLN A 90 10.85 -7.06 -9.32
C GLN A 90 10.26 -8.47 -9.18
N LEU A 91 9.38 -8.68 -8.19
CA LEU A 91 8.76 -9.98 -7.91
C LEU A 91 7.54 -10.26 -8.78
N CYS A 92 6.83 -9.21 -9.20
CA CYS A 92 5.62 -9.29 -10.03
C CYS A 92 5.73 -8.33 -11.23
N PRO A 93 6.56 -8.65 -12.24
CA PRO A 93 6.86 -7.73 -13.33
C PRO A 93 5.71 -7.53 -14.33
N GLU A 94 4.76 -8.47 -14.41
CA GLU A 94 3.57 -8.39 -15.26
C GLU A 94 2.44 -7.54 -14.63
N GLY A 95 2.60 -7.18 -13.36
CA GLY A 95 1.64 -6.40 -12.60
C GLY A 95 0.51 -7.23 -12.01
N GLU A 96 0.23 -7.00 -10.74
CA GLU A 96 -0.89 -7.63 -10.02
C GLU A 96 -2.00 -6.60 -9.78
N LEU A 97 -3.25 -7.02 -9.96
CA LEU A 97 -4.41 -6.21 -9.61
C LEU A 97 -4.64 -6.27 -8.11
N GLY A 98 -4.91 -5.13 -7.50
CA GLY A 98 -5.24 -5.07 -6.08
C GLY A 98 -5.76 -3.72 -5.64
N SER A 99 -5.94 -3.59 -4.33
CA SER A 99 -6.32 -2.34 -3.69
C SER A 99 -5.23 -1.86 -2.74
N VAL A 100 -5.01 -0.55 -2.69
CA VAL A 100 -4.01 0.09 -1.84
C VAL A 100 -4.62 1.24 -1.08
N PHE A 101 -4.41 1.27 0.23
CA PHE A 101 -4.73 2.42 1.05
C PHE A 101 -3.82 3.58 0.68
N ILE A 102 -4.40 4.76 0.46
CA ILE A 102 -3.65 5.95 0.01
C ILE A 102 -2.56 6.36 0.99
N CYS A 103 -2.72 6.09 2.29
CA CYS A 103 -1.69 6.33 3.31
C CYS A 103 -0.45 5.44 3.17
N ALA A 104 -0.55 4.30 2.46
CA ALA A 104 0.57 3.39 2.23
C ALA A 104 1.44 3.81 1.03
N MET A 105 1.09 4.87 0.32
CA MET A 105 1.82 5.35 -0.86
C MET A 105 2.95 6.28 -0.43
N THR A 106 4.16 6.02 -0.90
CA THR A 106 5.37 6.73 -0.47
C THR A 106 5.61 8.01 -1.26
N ALA A 107 5.37 8.00 -2.58
CA ALA A 107 5.56 9.17 -3.43
C ALA A 107 4.69 9.13 -4.68
N PRO A 108 4.27 10.28 -5.24
CA PRO A 108 3.68 10.34 -6.56
C PRO A 108 4.75 10.08 -7.63
N LEU A 109 4.34 9.47 -8.74
CA LEU A 109 5.17 9.31 -9.92
C LEU A 109 4.50 9.96 -11.13
N THR A 110 5.28 10.65 -11.95
CA THR A 110 4.88 10.99 -13.31
C THR A 110 4.81 9.73 -14.17
N ARG A 111 4.04 9.78 -15.26
CA ARG A 111 4.00 8.68 -16.24
C ARG A 111 5.39 8.35 -16.78
N ALA A 112 6.24 9.35 -17.01
CA ALA A 112 7.59 9.16 -17.52
C ALA A 112 8.50 8.42 -16.52
N GLU A 113 8.40 8.72 -15.22
CA GLU A 113 9.14 8.00 -14.18
C GLU A 113 8.68 6.55 -14.05
N PHE A 114 7.36 6.32 -14.13
CA PHE A 114 6.79 4.98 -14.13
C PHE A 114 7.26 4.16 -15.33
N ASP A 115 7.26 4.74 -16.53
CA ASP A 115 7.78 4.09 -17.74
C ASP A 115 9.30 3.85 -17.68
N ALA A 116 10.06 4.78 -17.10
CA ALA A 116 11.49 4.59 -16.89
C ALA A 116 11.76 3.43 -15.93
N ALA A 117 10.98 3.31 -14.84
CA ALA A 117 11.05 2.18 -13.93
C ALA A 117 10.71 0.86 -14.64
N ARG A 118 9.68 0.86 -15.51
CA ARG A 118 9.32 -0.30 -16.36
C ARG A 118 10.49 -0.74 -17.25
N LEU A 119 11.13 0.19 -17.94
CA LEU A 119 12.31 -0.08 -18.78
C LEU A 119 13.50 -0.59 -17.96
N GLY A 120 13.64 -0.10 -16.72
CA GLY A 120 14.60 -0.57 -15.73
C GLY A 120 14.22 -1.89 -15.04
N ARG A 121 13.13 -2.55 -15.46
CA ARG A 121 12.60 -3.78 -14.84
C ARG A 121 12.25 -3.64 -13.36
N TRP A 122 11.62 -2.51 -13.02
CA TRP A 122 11.08 -2.23 -11.69
C TRP A 122 12.16 -2.20 -10.60
N PRO A 123 13.14 -1.29 -10.68
CA PRO A 123 14.30 -1.27 -9.78
C PRO A 123 13.91 -1.09 -8.30
#